data_AF-A0A2K6SHZ8-F1
#
_entry.id   AF-A0A2K6SHZ8-F1
#
_cell.length_a   1.000
_cell.length_b   1.000
_cell.length_c   1.000
_cell.angle_alpha   90.00
_cell.angle_beta   90.00
_cell.angle_gamma   90.00
#
_symmetry.space_group_name_H-M   'P 1'
#
loop_
_entity.id
_entity.type
_entity.pdbx_description
1 polymer ?
#
loop_
_entity_poly.entity_id
_entity_poly.type
_entity_poly.pdbx_seq_one_letter_code
_entity_poly.pdbx_strand_id
1 'polypeptide(L)'
;GKKRIQIFKHKDPPQDEQGWPPPNSTTRPWRSTELLLDPVAEAQSRRLEEQRATLHAPQDPPILAPAPPRPLEDREQLYSTILSHQCQRMEAQWSEPPLPPGGQELLELLLRVQGGGRMEEQRSQPPTHTC
;
A
#
# COMPACT_ATOMS: atom_id res chain seq x y z
N GLY A 1 -38.82 39.12 -44.30
CA GLY A 1 -39.31 37.83 -43.80
C GLY A 1 -38.42 37.33 -42.68
N LYS A 2 -39.02 36.62 -41.70
CA LYS A 2 -38.39 35.80 -40.63
C LYS A 2 -37.60 36.60 -39.58
N LYS A 3 -38.25 37.24 -38.59
CA LYS A 3 -38.82 36.72 -37.32
C LYS A 3 -37.82 35.98 -36.41
N ARG A 4 -37.43 36.72 -35.37
CA ARG A 4 -36.81 36.40 -34.07
C ARG A 4 -37.70 35.47 -33.22
N ILE A 5 -37.08 34.71 -32.30
CA ILE A 5 -37.51 34.16 -30.97
C ILE A 5 -36.70 32.85 -30.73
N GLN A 6 -35.64 32.78 -29.91
CA GLN A 6 -35.55 32.63 -28.42
C GLN A 6 -36.35 31.39 -27.94
N ILE A 7 -35.93 30.44 -27.08
CA ILE A 7 -35.41 30.44 -25.69
C ILE A 7 -34.98 28.95 -25.42
N PHE A 8 -33.91 28.58 -24.70
CA PHE A 8 -33.95 28.19 -23.26
C PHE A 8 -32.54 27.83 -22.70
N LYS A 9 -32.09 28.66 -21.75
CA LYS A 9 -31.42 28.39 -20.46
C LYS A 9 -30.44 27.20 -20.32
N HIS A 10 -29.18 27.53 -20.05
CA HIS A 10 -28.28 26.84 -19.09
C HIS A 10 -27.29 27.92 -18.59
N LYS A 11 -27.52 28.61 -17.47
CA LYS A 11 -27.04 28.32 -16.10
C LYS A 11 -25.52 28.08 -16.02
N ASP A 12 -24.76 29.17 -15.99
CA ASP A 12 -23.37 29.20 -15.51
C ASP A 12 -23.33 29.17 -13.97
N PRO A 13 -22.32 28.52 -13.34
CA PRO A 13 -22.27 28.29 -11.88
C PRO A 13 -21.85 29.54 -11.07
N PRO A 14 -22.16 29.59 -9.75
CA PRO A 14 -21.85 30.73 -8.89
C PRO A 14 -20.35 30.87 -8.62
N GLN A 15 -19.87 32.13 -8.62
CA GLN A 15 -18.58 32.53 -8.07
C GLN A 15 -18.76 32.90 -6.59
N ASP A 16 -18.52 31.94 -5.71
CA ASP A 16 -18.36 32.12 -4.28
C ASP A 16 -16.95 31.71 -3.84
N GLU A 17 -15.93 32.47 -4.30
CA GLU A 17 -14.55 32.39 -3.77
C GLU A 17 -14.21 33.69 -3.04
N GLN A 18 -15.05 34.08 -2.07
CA GLN A 18 -14.64 34.99 -0.99
C GLN A 18 -14.47 34.20 0.29
N GLY A 19 -13.23 33.73 0.52
CA GLY A 19 -12.90 32.99 1.73
C GLY A 19 -11.41 32.82 2.02
N TRP A 20 -10.53 33.70 1.52
CA TRP A 20 -9.13 33.74 2.00
C TRP A 20 -8.99 34.75 3.15
N PRO A 21 -8.29 34.41 4.26
CA PRO A 21 -8.05 35.33 5.36
C PRO A 21 -7.02 36.43 5.01
N PRO A 22 -7.00 37.55 5.75
CA PRO A 22 -6.10 38.68 5.52
C PRO A 22 -4.61 38.40 5.84
N PRO A 23 -3.70 39.24 5.34
CA PRO A 23 -2.29 38.92 5.09
C PRO A 23 -1.33 39.18 6.27
N ASN A 24 -1.71 38.89 7.52
CA ASN A 24 -0.79 39.01 8.66
C ASN A 24 -0.55 37.66 9.39
N SER A 25 0.46 36.95 8.87
CA SER A 25 1.56 36.40 9.66
C SER A 25 1.24 35.44 10.83
N THR A 26 0.38 34.45 10.60
CA THR A 26 0.60 33.17 11.29
C THR A 26 1.45 32.32 10.36
N THR A 27 2.72 32.12 10.71
CA THR A 27 3.58 31.12 10.07
C THR A 27 2.85 29.79 10.19
N ARG A 28 2.15 29.44 9.12
CA ARG A 28 1.39 28.21 9.01
C ARG A 28 2.36 27.06 9.35
N PRO A 29 1.97 26.08 10.19
CA PRO A 29 2.86 25.00 10.61
C PRO A 29 3.53 24.30 9.42
N TRP A 30 2.81 24.17 8.31
CA TRP A 30 3.29 23.59 7.04
C TRP A 30 4.32 24.44 6.29
N ARG A 31 4.43 25.76 6.54
CA ARG A 31 5.55 26.56 6.03
C ARG A 31 6.84 26.26 6.81
N SER A 32 6.70 25.93 8.09
CA SER A 32 7.82 25.53 8.96
C SER A 32 8.28 24.10 8.69
N THR A 33 7.40 23.21 8.22
CA THR A 33 7.80 21.86 7.82
C THR A 33 8.74 21.88 6.63
N GLU A 34 8.50 22.73 5.61
CA GLU A 34 9.39 22.85 4.44
C GLU A 34 10.82 23.25 4.84
N LEU A 35 10.98 24.12 5.85
CA LEU A 35 12.29 24.53 6.37
C LEU A 35 13.03 23.40 7.13
N LEU A 36 12.31 22.36 7.55
CA LEU A 36 12.85 21.23 8.29
C LEU A 36 13.12 20.01 7.40
N LEU A 37 12.64 20.00 6.15
CA LEU A 37 12.84 18.85 5.24
C LEU A 37 14.32 18.63 4.93
N ASP A 38 15.06 19.68 4.55
CA ASP A 38 16.49 19.55 4.22
C ASP A 38 17.34 19.17 5.45
N PRO A 39 17.19 19.83 6.62
CA PRO A 39 17.90 19.42 7.84
C PRO A 39 17.58 17.99 8.28
N VAL A 40 16.33 17.54 8.12
CA VAL A 40 15.93 16.16 8.46
C VAL A 40 16.54 15.17 7.48
N ALA A 41 16.53 15.46 6.17
CA ALA A 41 17.16 14.63 5.17
C ALA A 41 18.68 14.50 5.43
N GLU A 42 19.35 15.59 5.80
CA GLU A 42 20.78 15.58 6.14
C GLU A 42 21.05 14.77 7.42
N ALA A 43 20.25 14.99 8.48
CA ALA A 43 20.40 14.25 9.73
C ALA A 43 20.12 12.74 9.56
N GLN A 44 19.14 12.39 8.73
CA GLN A 44 18.81 11.00 8.40
C GLN A 44 19.89 10.35 7.54
N SER A 45 20.41 11.04 6.52
CA SER A 45 21.52 10.58 5.68
C SER A 45 22.78 10.30 6.51
N ARG A 46 23.14 11.23 7.41
CA ARG A 46 24.29 11.07 8.31
C ARG A 46 24.15 9.85 9.22
N ARG A 47 22.98 9.65 9.85
CA ARG A 47 22.72 8.48 10.69
C ARG A 47 22.82 7.18 9.90
N LEU A 48 22.39 7.17 8.63
CA LEU A 48 22.52 6.02 7.75
C LEU A 48 23.99 5.72 7.44
N GLU A 49 24.78 6.75 7.10
CA GLU A 49 26.22 6.61 6.81
C GLU A 49 27.01 6.16 8.04
N GLU A 50 26.69 6.68 9.24
CA GLU A 50 27.27 6.23 10.51
C GLU A 50 27.05 4.72 10.78
N GLN A 51 25.95 4.15 10.26
CA GLN A 51 25.65 2.73 10.37
C GLN A 51 26.13 1.90 9.16
N ARG A 52 26.73 2.52 8.14
CA ARG A 52 27.31 1.76 7.05
C ARG A 52 28.56 1.04 7.52
N ALA A 53 28.56 -0.27 7.34
CA ALA A 53 29.76 -1.06 7.51
C ALA A 53 30.72 -0.77 6.34
N THR A 54 31.96 -0.39 6.65
CA THR A 54 33.03 -0.35 5.66
C THR A 54 33.43 -1.79 5.30
N LEU A 55 32.87 -2.31 4.22
CA LEU A 55 33.27 -3.61 3.68
C LEU A 55 34.60 -3.43 2.94
N HIS A 56 35.70 -3.77 3.61
CA HIS A 56 36.97 -3.95 2.90
C HIS A 56 36.81 -5.09 1.90
N ALA A 57 36.97 -4.79 0.61
CA ALA A 57 37.20 -5.82 -0.39
C ALA A 57 38.52 -6.53 -0.04
N PRO A 58 38.54 -7.88 0.03
CA PRO A 58 39.79 -8.61 0.18
C PRO A 58 40.72 -8.22 -0.97
N GLN A 59 41.83 -7.54 -0.65
CA GLN A 59 42.98 -7.47 -1.55
C GLN A 59 43.38 -8.91 -1.84
N ASP A 60 43.33 -9.31 -3.12
CA ASP A 60 43.50 -10.67 -3.66
C ASP A 60 43.85 -11.76 -2.64
N PRO A 61 42.91 -12.67 -2.29
CA PRO A 61 43.32 -13.85 -1.56
C PRO A 61 44.28 -14.67 -2.45
N PRO A 62 45.44 -15.13 -1.95
CA PRO A 62 46.14 -16.21 -2.64
C PRO A 62 45.13 -17.35 -2.72
N ILE A 63 44.77 -17.73 -3.95
CA ILE A 63 43.75 -18.73 -4.31
C ILE A 63 43.82 -19.90 -3.32
N LEU A 64 43.01 -19.81 -2.28
CA LEU A 64 42.93 -20.81 -1.23
C LEU A 64 41.99 -21.86 -1.80
N ALA A 65 42.50 -23.09 -1.84
CA ALA A 65 41.95 -24.24 -2.54
C ALA A 65 40.41 -24.34 -2.48
N PRO A 66 39.76 -24.92 -3.51
CA PRO A 66 38.31 -25.10 -3.53
C PRO A 66 37.83 -25.70 -2.20
N ALA A 67 37.00 -24.94 -1.48
CA ALA A 67 36.40 -25.42 -0.24
C ALA A 67 35.64 -26.72 -0.55
N PRO A 68 35.74 -27.75 0.31
CA PRO A 68 35.02 -29.01 0.11
C PRO A 68 33.54 -28.73 -0.15
N PRO A 69 32.91 -29.41 -1.13
CA PRO A 69 31.48 -29.27 -1.35
C PRO A 69 30.77 -29.59 -0.04
N ARG A 70 29.93 -28.65 0.42
CA ARG A 70 29.17 -28.84 1.67
C ARG A 70 28.33 -30.11 1.53
N PRO A 71 28.18 -30.90 2.60
CA PRO A 71 27.34 -32.10 2.59
C PRO A 71 25.97 -31.76 2.00
N LEU A 72 25.49 -32.60 1.08
CA LEU A 72 24.27 -32.35 0.33
C LEU A 72 23.11 -32.15 1.31
N GLU A 73 23.09 -32.95 2.38
CA GLU A 73 22.12 -32.92 3.48
C GLU A 73 21.98 -31.53 4.15
N ASP A 74 23.06 -30.75 4.22
CA ASP A 74 23.02 -29.37 4.75
C ASP A 74 22.18 -28.46 3.85
N ARG A 75 22.19 -28.72 2.52
CA ARG A 75 21.41 -27.99 1.53
C ARG A 75 19.92 -28.29 1.66
N GLU A 76 19.53 -29.56 1.80
CA GLU A 76 18.12 -29.92 1.98
C GLU A 76 17.57 -29.41 3.32
N GLN A 77 18.39 -29.44 4.38
CA GLN A 77 18.01 -28.91 5.67
C GLN A 77 17.83 -27.39 5.64
N LEU A 78 18.68 -26.66 4.91
CA LEU A 78 18.50 -25.24 4.66
C LEU A 78 17.22 -24.96 3.87
N TYR A 79 16.93 -25.73 2.82
CA TYR A 79 15.69 -25.54 2.04
C TYR A 79 14.44 -25.79 2.86
N SER A 80 14.40 -26.88 3.65
CA SER A 80 13.26 -27.18 4.51
C SER A 80 13.11 -26.15 5.63
N THR A 81 14.21 -25.65 6.20
CA THR A 81 14.19 -24.55 7.17
C THR A 81 13.61 -23.26 6.56
N ILE A 82 14.12 -22.84 5.39
CA ILE A 82 13.67 -21.64 4.69
C ILE A 82 12.19 -21.76 4.32
N LEU A 83 11.78 -22.91 3.78
CA LEU A 83 10.40 -23.13 3.37
C LEU A 83 9.46 -23.09 4.58
N SER A 84 9.81 -23.77 5.68
CA SER A 84 9.00 -23.75 6.90
C SER A 84 8.85 -22.33 7.48
N HIS A 85 9.94 -21.55 7.51
CA HIS A 85 9.91 -20.20 8.04
C HIS A 85 9.06 -19.27 7.19
N GLN A 86 9.14 -19.40 5.86
CA GLN A 86 8.34 -18.61 4.94
C GLN A 86 6.85 -18.99 5.03
N CYS A 87 6.52 -20.28 5.12
CA CYS A 87 5.15 -20.74 5.38
C CYS A 87 4.61 -20.18 6.70
N GLN A 88 5.40 -20.23 7.78
CA GLN A 88 4.96 -19.77 9.09
C GLN A 88 4.77 -18.24 9.15
N ARG A 89 5.65 -17.47 8.51
CA ARG A 89 5.49 -16.00 8.43
C ARG A 89 4.31 -15.62 7.55
N MET A 90 4.12 -16.33 6.45
CA MET A 90 2.94 -16.19 5.61
C MET A 90 1.70 -16.47 6.46
N GLU A 91 1.59 -17.63 7.09
CA GLU A 91 0.48 -17.98 7.99
C GLU A 91 0.25 -16.94 9.09
N ALA A 92 1.29 -16.38 9.69
CA ALA A 92 1.15 -15.31 10.69
C ALA A 92 0.63 -13.98 10.10
N GLN A 93 0.89 -13.71 8.81
CA GLN A 93 0.33 -12.56 8.08
C GLN A 93 -1.07 -12.83 7.51
N TRP A 94 -1.40 -14.09 7.23
CA TRP A 94 -2.74 -14.53 6.79
C TRP A 94 -3.66 -14.90 7.95
N SER A 95 -3.11 -15.03 9.15
CA SER A 95 -3.91 -15.17 10.37
C SER A 95 -4.72 -13.89 10.50
N GLU A 96 -6.04 -14.05 10.41
CA GLU A 96 -6.99 -12.97 10.64
C GLU A 96 -6.58 -12.27 11.95
N PRO A 97 -6.23 -10.96 11.92
CA PRO A 97 -6.01 -10.23 13.16
C PRO A 97 -7.28 -10.40 14.02
N PRO A 98 -7.16 -10.49 15.36
CA PRO A 98 -8.33 -10.62 16.21
C PRO A 98 -9.30 -9.50 15.86
N LEU A 99 -10.54 -9.86 15.54
CA LEU A 99 -11.52 -8.87 15.11
C LEU A 99 -11.62 -7.78 16.19
N PRO A 100 -11.73 -6.50 15.78
CA PRO A 100 -11.94 -5.43 16.74
C PRO A 100 -13.18 -5.74 17.59
N PRO A 101 -13.28 -5.22 18.83
CA PRO A 101 -14.50 -5.36 19.63
C PRO A 101 -15.71 -4.87 18.81
N GLY A 102 -16.75 -5.69 18.64
CA GLY A 102 -17.88 -5.38 17.75
C GLY A 102 -17.72 -5.86 16.28
N GLY A 103 -16.58 -6.44 15.93
CA GLY A 103 -16.26 -6.88 14.57
C GLY A 103 -16.92 -8.19 14.15
N GLN A 104 -17.19 -9.09 15.10
CA GLN A 104 -17.85 -10.37 14.82
C GLN A 104 -19.31 -10.16 14.42
N GLU A 105 -20.01 -9.26 15.12
CA GLU A 105 -21.39 -8.87 14.85
C GLU A 105 -21.50 -8.17 13.50
N LEU A 106 -20.51 -7.33 13.15
CA LEU A 106 -20.41 -6.68 11.84
C LEU A 106 -20.13 -7.67 10.71
N LEU A 107 -19.18 -8.61 10.89
CA LEU A 107 -18.88 -9.66 9.90
C LEU A 107 -20.11 -10.54 9.67
N GLU A 108 -20.81 -10.93 10.74
CA GLU A 108 -22.01 -11.77 10.67
C GLU A 108 -23.20 -11.00 10.05
N LEU A 109 -23.33 -9.70 10.31
CA LEU A 109 -24.27 -8.83 9.60
C LEU A 109 -23.92 -8.73 8.11
N LEU A 110 -22.65 -8.53 7.77
CA LEU A 110 -22.19 -8.39 6.38
C LEU A 110 -22.40 -9.68 5.59
N LEU A 111 -22.06 -10.83 6.18
CA LEU A 111 -22.32 -12.15 5.60
C LEU A 111 -23.82 -12.40 5.38
N ARG A 112 -24.69 -11.97 6.30
CA ARG A 112 -26.14 -12.06 6.10
C ARG A 112 -26.66 -11.10 5.03
N VAL A 113 -26.18 -9.86 5.00
CA VAL A 113 -26.66 -8.80 4.10
C VAL A 113 -26.13 -8.96 2.67
N GLN A 114 -24.89 -9.42 2.48
CA GLN A 114 -24.29 -9.74 1.18
C GLN A 114 -24.53 -11.20 0.74
N GLY A 115 -24.57 -12.16 1.66
CA GLY A 115 -24.78 -13.58 1.36
C GLY A 115 -26.23 -13.97 1.06
N GLY A 116 -27.17 -13.05 1.26
CA GLY A 116 -28.60 -13.23 0.97
C GLY A 116 -28.99 -13.14 -0.51
N GLY A 117 -28.26 -13.79 -1.43
CA GLY A 117 -28.71 -14.00 -2.82
C GLY A 117 -28.43 -12.89 -3.83
N ARG A 118 -28.00 -11.71 -3.40
CA ARG A 118 -27.75 -10.54 -4.27
C ARG A 118 -26.77 -10.77 -5.42
N MET A 119 -25.79 -11.62 -5.18
CA MET A 119 -24.83 -12.06 -6.19
C MET A 119 -25.44 -13.06 -7.19
N GLU A 120 -26.33 -13.95 -6.73
CA GLU A 120 -27.02 -14.94 -7.56
C GLU A 120 -28.07 -14.26 -8.45
N GLU A 121 -28.70 -13.19 -7.96
CA GLU A 121 -29.64 -12.36 -8.71
C GLU A 121 -28.96 -11.56 -9.84
N GLN A 122 -27.67 -11.24 -9.68
CA GLN A 122 -26.85 -10.60 -10.72
C GLN A 122 -26.06 -11.60 -11.57
N ARG A 123 -26.12 -12.90 -11.26
CA ARG A 123 -25.60 -13.94 -12.14
C ARG A 123 -26.53 -14.07 -13.35
N SER A 124 -26.05 -13.67 -14.51
CA SER A 124 -26.70 -13.98 -15.77
C SER A 124 -26.75 -15.49 -15.97
N GLN A 125 -27.93 -16.06 -16.24
CA GLN A 125 -27.99 -17.44 -16.71
C GLN A 125 -27.31 -17.57 -18.08
N PRO A 126 -26.56 -18.65 -18.32
CA PRO A 126 -26.00 -18.91 -19.64
C PRO A 126 -27.15 -19.06 -20.64
N PRO A 127 -27.02 -18.57 -21.89
CA PRO A 127 -28.08 -18.65 -22.87
C PRO A 127 -28.45 -20.10 -23.14
N THR A 128 -29.69 -20.50 -22.82
CA THR A 128 -30.22 -21.81 -23.19
C THR A 128 -30.47 -21.84 -24.68
N HIS A 129 -29.54 -22.40 -25.43
CA HIS A 129 -29.73 -22.71 -26.84
C HIS A 129 -30.72 -23.87 -26.94
N THR A 130 -31.97 -23.57 -27.28
CA THR A 130 -32.94 -24.57 -27.74
C THR A 130 -32.63 -24.85 -29.20
N CYS A 131 -32.34 -26.11 -29.53
CA CYS A 131 -32.14 -26.56 -30.91
C CYS A 131 -33.46 -26.62 -31.68
#